data_AF-A0A9N8E7J3-F1
#
_entry.id   AF-A0A9N8E7J3-F1
#
_cell.length_a   1.000
_cell.length_b   1.000
_cell.length_c   1.000
_cell.angle_alpha   90.00
_cell.angle_beta   90.00
_cell.angle_gamma   90.00
#
_symmetry.space_group_name_H-M   'P 1'
#
loop_
_entity.id
_entity.type
_entity.pdbx_description
1 polymer ?
#
loop_
_entity_poly.entity_id
_entity_poly.type
_entity_poly.pdbx_seq_one_letter_code
_entity_poly.pdbx_strand_id
1 'polypeptide(L)'
;MAAVAATPLDSGFKFSYMRRGKAAAATTTKEGEQPATPTENVVHPYENSIKTLATVDTVEEFWSVYDYLKRPNTLPTTTDYHFFRSHIKPTWEDKGNEKGGKWIIRLPKGLASRYFEEILLAIIGNQVPGVTPDEICGVVISIRYSEDILGIWNKTADREVIGLLRDAIKKVLQLPPQASMEYKPHQTSIQDKSSFRNTQVWKPKSAEGRERSDSRGEPTPRRSSGSAWTDERKKSRGDKSSWR
;
A
#
# COMPACT_ATOMS: atom_id res chain seq x y z
N MET A 1 -1.36 44.69 -14.83
CA MET A 1 -1.97 43.40 -14.44
C MET A 1 -1.87 43.31 -12.93
N ALA A 2 -2.97 43.08 -12.22
CA ALA A 2 -2.91 42.80 -10.79
C ALA A 2 -2.19 41.44 -10.61
N ALA A 3 -1.23 41.36 -9.69
CA ALA A 3 -0.64 40.08 -9.32
C ALA A 3 -1.76 39.23 -8.71
N VAL A 4 -2.05 38.07 -9.30
CA VAL A 4 -2.94 37.09 -8.69
C VAL A 4 -2.24 36.61 -7.42
N ALA A 5 -2.87 36.84 -6.26
CA ALA A 5 -2.35 36.33 -4.99
C ALA A 5 -2.35 34.80 -5.03
N ALA A 6 -1.23 34.18 -4.66
CA ALA A 6 -1.11 32.72 -4.62
C ALA A 6 -2.11 32.11 -3.63
N THR A 7 -2.61 30.93 -3.95
CA THR A 7 -3.62 30.22 -3.16
C THR A 7 -2.91 29.35 -2.10
N PRO A 8 -2.98 29.70 -0.80
CA PRO A 8 -2.27 28.96 0.24
C PRO A 8 -2.87 27.57 0.46
N LEU A 9 -2.00 26.60 0.77
CA LEU A 9 -2.40 25.29 1.28
C LEU A 9 -2.62 25.37 2.79
N ASP A 10 -3.51 24.51 3.31
CA ASP A 10 -3.73 24.36 4.76
C ASP A 10 -2.44 23.93 5.51
N SER A 11 -1.47 23.38 4.79
CA SER A 11 -0.17 22.97 5.30
C SER A 11 0.82 22.84 4.16
N GLY A 12 2.09 23.16 4.44
CA GLY A 12 3.18 22.90 3.50
C GLY A 12 3.45 21.42 3.29
N PHE A 13 3.92 21.08 2.09
CA PHE A 13 4.34 19.73 1.70
C PHE A 13 5.74 19.72 1.10
N LYS A 14 6.38 18.56 1.13
CA LYS A 14 7.72 18.34 0.60
C LYS A 14 7.69 17.18 -0.39
N PHE A 15 8.13 17.46 -1.62
CA PHE A 15 8.48 16.44 -2.59
C PHE A 15 9.90 15.95 -2.33
N SER A 16 10.07 14.64 -2.29
CA SER A 16 11.38 14.00 -2.19
C SER A 16 11.42 12.75 -3.06
N TYR A 17 12.62 12.28 -3.38
CA TYR A 17 12.80 11.02 -4.07
C TYR A 17 13.95 10.22 -3.49
N MET A 18 13.87 8.91 -3.67
CA MET A 18 14.95 7.98 -3.35
C MET A 18 15.07 6.97 -4.48
N ARG A 19 16.30 6.73 -4.94
CA ARG A 19 16.59 5.60 -5.82
C ARG A 19 17.36 4.57 -5.02
N ARG A 20 16.76 3.40 -4.80
CA ARG A 20 17.46 2.30 -4.14
C ARG A 20 18.47 1.74 -5.14
N GLY A 21 19.76 1.84 -4.81
CA GLY A 21 20.80 1.15 -5.57
C GLY A 21 20.60 -0.36 -5.55
N LYS A 22 21.14 -1.08 -6.54
CA LYS A 22 21.52 -2.48 -6.30
C LYS A 22 22.48 -2.46 -5.12
N ALA A 23 22.25 -3.29 -4.09
CA ALA A 23 23.24 -3.49 -3.05
C ALA A 23 24.57 -3.81 -3.75
N ALA A 24 25.55 -2.89 -3.65
CA ALA A 24 26.90 -3.23 -4.04
C ALA A 24 27.30 -4.40 -3.15
N ALA A 25 27.75 -5.50 -3.75
CA ALA A 25 28.25 -6.64 -3.00
C ALA A 25 29.26 -6.14 -1.97
N ALA A 26 29.00 -6.40 -0.69
CA ALA A 26 29.85 -5.99 0.41
C ALA A 26 31.27 -6.51 0.13
N THR A 27 32.21 -5.59 -0.09
CA THR A 27 33.62 -5.94 -0.20
C THR A 27 34.14 -6.11 1.22
N THR A 28 34.39 -7.36 1.59
CA THR A 28 35.03 -7.77 2.83
C THR A 28 36.34 -6.99 3.03
N THR A 29 36.40 -6.17 4.08
CA THR A 29 37.67 -5.62 4.58
C THR A 29 37.76 -5.95 6.07
N LYS A 30 38.96 -6.40 6.46
CA LYS A 30 39.30 -7.13 7.70
C LYS A 30 39.10 -6.33 8.99
N GLU A 31 38.87 -7.08 10.06
CA GLU A 31 38.78 -6.68 11.47
C GLU A 31 40.04 -6.01 12.03
N GLY A 32 39.85 -5.09 12.99
CA GLY A 32 40.87 -4.60 13.91
C GLY A 32 40.41 -3.44 14.81
N GLU A 33 40.26 -3.73 16.11
CA GLU A 33 40.25 -2.85 17.30
C GLU A 33 38.97 -2.07 17.74
N GLN A 34 38.88 -1.84 19.06
CA GLN A 34 37.70 -1.80 19.96
C GLN A 34 37.34 -0.38 20.52
N PRO A 35 36.33 -0.19 21.41
CA PRO A 35 35.24 0.76 21.22
C PRO A 35 35.42 2.14 21.91
N ALA A 36 34.82 3.17 21.32
CA ALA A 36 34.58 4.47 21.97
C ALA A 36 33.06 4.70 22.18
N THR A 37 32.76 5.41 23.25
CA THR A 37 31.45 5.66 23.91
C THR A 37 30.31 6.21 23.03
N PRO A 38 29.03 6.03 23.44
CA PRO A 38 27.87 6.25 22.58
C PRO A 38 27.28 7.66 22.75
N THR A 39 27.64 8.59 21.88
CA THR A 39 26.87 9.84 21.69
C THR A 39 26.98 10.28 20.24
N GLU A 40 26.24 9.64 19.34
CA GLU A 40 25.97 10.22 18.03
C GLU A 40 24.66 9.63 17.49
N ASN A 41 23.74 10.50 17.07
CA ASN A 41 22.50 10.12 16.45
C ASN A 41 22.81 9.17 15.29
N VAL A 42 22.43 7.90 15.40
CA VAL A 42 22.62 6.91 14.33
C VAL A 42 21.65 7.27 13.21
N VAL A 43 22.07 8.19 12.34
CA VAL A 43 21.34 8.56 11.13
C VAL A 43 21.33 7.33 10.22
N HIS A 44 20.17 6.73 10.05
CA HIS A 44 20.02 5.49 9.30
C HIS A 44 20.42 5.74 7.82
N PRO A 45 21.14 4.81 7.15
CA PRO A 45 21.51 4.93 5.73
C PRO A 45 20.35 5.24 4.77
N TYR A 46 19.12 4.97 5.20
CA TYR A 46 17.89 5.28 4.47
C TYR A 46 17.63 6.79 4.41
N GLU A 47 17.77 7.54 5.52
CA GLU A 47 17.51 8.99 5.53
C GLU A 47 18.45 9.72 4.57
N ASN A 48 19.73 9.33 4.54
CA ASN A 48 20.74 9.89 3.64
C ASN A 48 20.46 9.62 2.16
N SER A 49 19.62 8.61 1.86
CA SER A 49 19.26 8.24 0.49
C SER A 49 18.06 9.05 -0.05
N ILE A 50 17.33 9.76 0.83
CA ILE A 50 16.18 10.58 0.45
C ILE A 50 16.68 11.98 0.07
N LYS A 51 16.41 12.38 -1.16
CA LYS A 51 16.76 13.69 -1.70
C LYS A 51 15.51 14.56 -1.81
N THR A 52 15.53 15.71 -1.15
CA THR A 52 14.45 16.70 -1.27
C THR A 52 14.50 17.32 -2.67
N LEU A 53 13.33 17.43 -3.30
CA LEU A 53 13.15 18.07 -4.61
C LEU A 53 12.61 19.49 -4.45
N ALA A 54 11.55 19.66 -3.67
CA ALA A 54 10.92 20.95 -3.43
C ALA A 54 10.08 20.92 -2.15
N THR A 55 9.85 22.10 -1.58
CA THR A 55 8.80 22.36 -0.59
C THR A 55 7.76 23.27 -1.25
N VAL A 56 6.49 23.05 -0.97
CA VAL A 56 5.37 23.81 -1.53
C VAL A 56 4.41 24.19 -0.41
N ASP A 57 3.98 25.45 -0.38
CA ASP A 57 3.04 26.00 0.60
C ASP A 57 1.80 26.60 -0.10
N THR A 58 1.80 26.65 -1.43
CA THR A 58 0.68 27.13 -2.26
C THR A 58 0.31 26.15 -3.38
N VAL A 59 -0.89 26.29 -3.94
CA VAL A 59 -1.38 25.48 -5.07
C VAL A 59 -0.52 25.72 -6.32
N GLU A 60 -0.13 26.97 -6.56
CA GLU A 60 0.70 27.36 -7.70
C GLU A 60 2.10 26.76 -7.59
N GLU A 61 2.70 26.75 -6.39
CA GLU A 61 3.98 26.07 -6.15
C GLU A 61 3.87 24.56 -6.38
N PHE A 62 2.78 23.92 -5.93
CA PHE A 62 2.53 22.51 -6.22
C PHE A 62 2.58 22.23 -7.72
N TRP A 63 1.85 22.99 -8.54
CA TRP A 63 1.84 22.80 -10.00
C TRP A 63 3.19 23.15 -10.64
N SER A 64 3.86 24.20 -10.17
CA SER A 64 5.19 24.60 -10.65
C SER A 64 6.26 23.50 -10.47
N VAL A 65 6.05 22.59 -9.50
CA VAL A 65 6.89 21.42 -9.30
C VAL A 65 6.34 20.23 -10.06
N TYR A 66 5.06 19.90 -9.84
CA TYR A 66 4.45 18.66 -10.28
C TYR A 66 4.42 18.51 -11.80
N ASP A 67 4.20 19.59 -12.55
CA ASP A 67 4.18 19.58 -14.03
C ASP A 67 5.53 19.19 -14.64
N TYR A 68 6.62 19.45 -13.93
CA TYR A 68 7.97 19.14 -14.38
C TYR A 68 8.53 17.84 -13.76
N LEU A 69 7.80 17.21 -12.84
CA LEU A 69 8.18 15.90 -12.32
C LEU A 69 7.99 14.82 -13.38
N LYS A 70 8.98 13.92 -13.47
CA LYS A 70 8.81 12.70 -14.27
C LYS A 70 7.66 11.88 -13.71
N ARG A 71 6.72 11.49 -14.57
CA ARG A 71 5.56 10.71 -14.12
C ARG A 71 6.02 9.36 -13.54
N PRO A 72 5.39 8.85 -12.47
CA PRO A 72 5.77 7.59 -11.82
C PRO A 72 6.00 6.41 -12.79
N ASN A 73 5.17 6.27 -13.83
CA ASN A 73 5.27 5.18 -14.81
C ASN A 73 6.55 5.25 -15.69
N THR A 74 7.19 6.42 -15.75
CA THR A 74 8.40 6.66 -16.56
C THR A 74 9.69 6.58 -15.75
N LEU A 75 9.56 6.42 -14.42
CA LEU A 75 10.71 6.34 -13.53
C LEU A 75 11.40 4.99 -13.67
N PRO A 76 12.73 4.93 -13.46
CA PRO A 76 13.43 3.67 -13.32
C PRO A 76 12.85 2.84 -12.18
N THR A 77 12.81 1.52 -12.35
CA THR A 77 12.53 0.57 -11.27
C THR A 77 13.43 0.84 -10.06
N THR A 78 12.90 0.57 -8.86
CA THR A 78 13.50 0.86 -7.55
C THR A 78 13.61 2.35 -7.20
N THR A 79 12.82 3.19 -7.87
CA THR A 79 12.60 4.59 -7.49
C THR A 79 11.38 4.71 -6.58
N ASP A 80 11.51 5.57 -5.57
CA ASP A 80 10.45 5.97 -4.67
C ASP A 80 10.28 7.49 -4.78
N TYR A 81 9.05 7.98 -4.92
CA TYR A 81 8.68 9.37 -4.64
C TYR A 81 7.94 9.45 -3.32
N HIS A 82 8.21 10.53 -2.59
CA HIS A 82 7.59 10.84 -1.31
C HIS A 82 7.00 12.25 -1.40
N PHE A 83 5.75 12.39 -0.96
CA PHE A 83 5.07 13.66 -0.80
C PHE A 83 4.50 13.73 0.61
N PHE A 84 5.18 14.44 1.51
CA PHE A 84 4.88 14.45 2.94
C PHE A 84 4.63 15.87 3.42
N ARG A 85 3.86 16.03 4.50
CA ARG A 85 3.77 17.32 5.19
C ARG A 85 5.17 17.83 5.53
N SER A 86 5.42 19.13 5.36
CA SER A 86 6.77 19.71 5.38
C SER A 86 7.56 19.42 6.66
N HIS A 87 6.86 19.31 7.78
CA HIS A 87 7.38 19.03 9.12
C HIS A 87 7.49 17.54 9.47
N ILE A 88 7.07 16.63 8.59
CA ILE A 88 7.11 15.18 8.81
C ILE A 88 8.10 14.55 7.83
N LYS A 89 9.11 13.85 8.35
CA LYS A 89 10.01 13.06 7.51
C LYS A 89 9.33 11.77 7.06
N PRO A 90 9.63 11.24 5.85
CA PRO A 90 9.10 9.96 5.37
C PRO A 90 9.85 8.76 5.99
N THR A 91 9.99 8.78 7.31
CA THR A 91 10.73 7.80 8.13
C THR A 91 9.85 7.40 9.30
N TRP A 92 9.96 6.15 9.77
CA TRP A 92 9.07 5.63 10.82
C TRP A 92 9.47 6.12 12.21
N GLU A 93 10.70 6.63 12.33
CA GLU A 93 11.29 7.26 13.51
C GLU A 93 10.77 8.69 13.74
N ASP A 94 10.17 9.31 12.72
CA ASP A 94 9.58 10.64 12.86
C ASP A 94 8.41 10.60 13.85
N LYS A 95 8.32 11.60 14.73
CA LYS A 95 7.25 11.69 15.75
C LYS A 95 5.85 11.69 15.14
N GLY A 96 5.69 12.19 13.92
CA GLY A 96 4.42 12.15 13.20
C GLY A 96 4.04 10.75 12.71
N ASN A 97 4.99 9.81 12.63
CA ASN A 97 4.77 8.47 12.09
C ASN A 97 4.93 7.34 13.13
N GLU A 98 5.63 7.55 14.25
CA GLU A 98 5.99 6.47 15.19
C GLU A 98 4.79 5.65 15.72
N LYS A 99 3.63 6.28 15.91
CA LYS A 99 2.39 5.64 16.40
C LYS A 99 1.40 5.28 15.30
N GLY A 100 1.80 5.52 14.06
CA GLY A 100 0.97 5.45 12.89
C GLY A 100 1.11 4.15 12.13
N GLY A 101 0.71 4.22 10.87
CA GLY A 101 0.90 3.14 9.93
C GLY A 101 0.70 3.62 8.51
N LYS A 102 0.57 2.65 7.61
CA LYS A 102 0.32 2.94 6.22
C LYS A 102 -0.67 1.96 5.59
N TRP A 103 -1.52 2.52 4.75
CA TRP A 103 -2.25 1.78 3.75
C TRP A 103 -1.33 1.48 2.57
N ILE A 104 -1.40 0.23 2.09
CA ILE A 104 -0.58 -0.30 1.00
C ILE A 104 -1.55 -0.79 -0.07
N ILE A 105 -1.42 -0.21 -1.26
CA ILE A 105 -2.17 -0.59 -2.45
C ILE A 105 -1.17 -1.06 -3.50
N ARG A 106 -1.30 -2.32 -3.92
CA ARG A 106 -0.52 -2.89 -5.02
C ARG A 106 -1.22 -2.59 -6.33
N LEU A 107 -0.53 -1.88 -7.20
CA LEU A 107 -1.03 -1.39 -8.47
C LEU A 107 -0.40 -2.19 -9.60
N PRO A 108 -1.22 -2.75 -10.52
CA PRO A 108 -0.74 -3.16 -11.83
C PRO A 108 0.05 -2.05 -12.51
N LYS A 109 1.03 -2.44 -13.33
CA LYS A 109 1.82 -1.49 -14.13
C LYS A 109 0.92 -0.61 -14.98
N GLY A 110 1.32 0.66 -15.11
CA GLY A 110 0.59 1.67 -15.88
C GLY A 110 -0.39 2.51 -15.04
N LEU A 111 -0.75 2.08 -13.83
CA LEU A 111 -1.72 2.80 -12.99
C LEU A 111 -1.09 3.76 -11.96
N ALA A 112 0.22 3.65 -11.71
CA ALA A 112 0.89 4.40 -10.65
C ALA A 112 0.78 5.92 -10.82
N SER A 113 0.92 6.43 -12.05
CA SER A 113 0.86 7.88 -12.29
C SER A 113 -0.51 8.47 -11.98
N ARG A 114 -1.58 7.79 -12.41
CA ARG A 114 -2.97 8.21 -12.17
C ARG A 114 -3.27 8.26 -10.67
N TYR A 115 -3.09 7.13 -9.97
CA TYR A 115 -3.48 7.07 -8.55
C TYR A 115 -2.58 7.91 -7.66
N PHE A 116 -1.31 8.10 -8.02
CA PHE A 116 -0.45 9.03 -7.31
C PHE A 116 -0.95 10.47 -7.47
N GLU A 117 -1.26 10.91 -8.69
CA GLU A 117 -1.85 12.24 -8.93
C GLU A 117 -3.17 12.44 -8.14
N GLU A 118 -4.11 11.51 -8.28
CA GLU A 118 -5.42 11.60 -7.63
C GLU A 118 -5.31 11.75 -6.11
N ILE A 119 -4.45 10.98 -5.44
CA ILE A 119 -4.27 11.11 -3.99
C ILE A 119 -3.55 12.41 -3.60
N LEU A 120 -2.58 12.88 -4.39
CA LEU A 120 -1.90 14.15 -4.10
C LEU A 120 -2.89 15.31 -4.17
N LEU A 121 -3.68 15.38 -5.25
CA LEU A 121 -4.70 16.41 -5.43
C LEU A 121 -5.75 16.40 -4.31
N ALA A 122 -6.18 15.20 -3.90
CA ALA A 122 -7.11 15.08 -2.79
C ALA A 122 -6.52 15.58 -1.47
N ILE A 123 -5.24 15.32 -1.19
CA ILE A 123 -4.60 15.76 0.05
C ILE A 123 -4.39 17.27 0.07
N ILE A 124 -3.85 17.87 -1.00
CA ILE A 124 -3.63 19.33 -1.04
C ILE A 124 -4.95 20.12 -1.08
N GLY A 125 -6.01 19.53 -1.65
CA GLY A 125 -7.35 20.10 -1.68
C GLY A 125 -8.21 19.78 -0.44
N ASN A 126 -7.65 19.10 0.56
CA ASN A 126 -8.34 18.70 1.79
C ASN A 126 -9.62 17.88 1.53
N GLN A 127 -9.59 17.01 0.51
CA GLN A 127 -10.70 16.18 0.05
C GLN A 127 -10.61 14.72 0.53
N VAL A 128 -10.19 14.51 1.78
CA VAL A 128 -10.16 13.17 2.40
C VAL A 128 -11.25 13.10 3.48
N PRO A 129 -12.44 12.60 3.15
CA PRO A 129 -13.61 12.70 4.03
C PRO A 129 -13.48 11.80 5.26
N GLY A 130 -14.04 12.26 6.38
CA GLY A 130 -14.20 11.45 7.60
C GLY A 130 -12.94 11.35 8.47
N VAL A 131 -11.87 12.05 8.14
CA VAL A 131 -10.66 12.14 8.96
C VAL A 131 -10.23 13.60 9.11
N THR A 132 -9.46 13.92 10.14
CA THR A 132 -8.90 15.26 10.27
C THR A 132 -7.89 15.49 9.16
N PRO A 133 -7.77 16.73 8.63
CA PRO A 133 -6.85 17.02 7.53
C PRO A 133 -5.42 16.57 7.87
N ASP A 134 -5.00 16.78 9.11
CA ASP A 134 -3.65 16.52 9.58
C ASP A 134 -3.36 15.03 9.86
N GLU A 135 -4.35 14.13 9.82
CA GLU A 135 -4.15 12.70 10.08
C GLU A 135 -3.25 12.04 9.03
N ILE A 136 -3.33 12.49 7.77
CA ILE A 136 -2.41 12.01 6.71
C ILE A 136 -1.06 12.70 6.85
N CYS A 137 -0.02 11.88 7.02
CA CYS A 137 1.37 12.32 7.08
C CYS A 137 1.94 12.56 5.68
N GLY A 138 1.62 11.68 4.74
CA GLY A 138 2.13 11.74 3.38
C GLY A 138 1.86 10.50 2.55
N VAL A 139 2.35 10.55 1.32
CA VAL A 139 2.18 9.51 0.29
C VAL A 139 3.54 9.09 -0.23
N VAL A 140 3.68 7.78 -0.47
CA VAL A 140 4.84 7.18 -1.15
C VAL A 140 4.35 6.44 -2.37
N ILE A 141 4.95 6.68 -3.53
CA ILE A 141 4.80 5.80 -4.69
C ILE A 141 6.13 5.09 -4.96
N SER A 142 6.07 3.77 -4.99
CA SER A 142 7.23 2.88 -5.07
C SER A 142 7.20 2.09 -6.36
N ILE A 143 8.10 2.42 -7.29
CA ILE A 143 8.19 1.74 -8.58
C ILE A 143 8.97 0.44 -8.42
N ARG A 144 8.33 -0.72 -8.65
CA ARG A 144 8.99 -2.05 -8.55
C ARG A 144 8.96 -2.77 -9.88
N TYR A 145 9.45 -4.00 -9.92
CA TYR A 145 9.59 -4.73 -11.16
C TYR A 145 8.23 -5.26 -11.66
N SER A 146 7.52 -6.00 -10.81
CA SER A 146 6.25 -6.66 -11.15
C SER A 146 5.03 -5.74 -11.03
N GLU A 147 4.98 -4.93 -9.99
CA GLU A 147 3.87 -4.06 -9.63
C GLU A 147 4.40 -2.75 -9.07
N ASP A 148 3.56 -1.72 -8.97
CA ASP A 148 3.89 -0.49 -8.26
C ASP A 148 3.14 -0.44 -6.94
N ILE A 149 3.71 0.20 -5.93
CA ILE A 149 3.13 0.21 -4.59
C ILE A 149 2.83 1.65 -4.18
N LEU A 150 1.55 1.96 -3.99
CA LEU A 150 1.11 3.21 -3.41
C LEU A 150 0.93 3.03 -1.89
N GLY A 151 1.64 3.86 -1.13
CA GLY A 151 1.59 3.89 0.33
C GLY A 151 1.02 5.20 0.82
N ILE A 152 -0.02 5.18 1.65
CA ILE A 152 -0.58 6.37 2.30
C ILE A 152 -0.30 6.24 3.79
N TRP A 153 0.47 7.17 4.36
CA TRP A 153 0.94 7.15 5.74
C TRP A 153 0.06 8.05 6.60
N ASN A 154 -0.26 7.59 7.80
CA ASN A 154 -1.10 8.32 8.74
C ASN A 154 -0.56 8.24 10.17
N LYS A 155 -0.94 9.21 11.00
CA LYS A 155 -0.40 9.45 12.35
C LYS A 155 -0.79 8.38 13.37
N THR A 156 -2.00 7.84 13.24
CA THR A 156 -2.63 7.05 14.31
C THR A 156 -3.07 5.66 13.82
N ALA A 157 -2.52 4.60 14.41
CA ALA A 157 -2.90 3.22 14.08
C ALA A 157 -4.15 2.70 14.84
N ASP A 158 -5.12 3.57 15.10
CA ASP A 158 -6.38 3.21 15.77
C ASP A 158 -7.37 2.57 14.79
N ARG A 159 -8.09 1.53 15.24
CA ARG A 159 -8.96 0.73 14.36
C ARG A 159 -10.04 1.55 13.64
N GLU A 160 -10.58 2.56 14.31
CA GLU A 160 -11.60 3.46 13.75
C GLU A 160 -11.01 4.37 12.67
N VAL A 161 -9.89 5.05 12.97
CA VAL A 161 -9.15 5.91 12.03
C VAL A 161 -8.71 5.11 10.80
N ILE A 162 -8.18 3.90 11.00
CA ILE A 162 -7.81 2.99 9.92
C ILE A 162 -9.02 2.71 9.01
N GLY A 163 -10.18 2.41 9.61
CA GLY A 163 -11.42 2.15 8.88
C GLY A 163 -11.90 3.36 8.07
N LEU A 164 -11.88 4.56 8.66
CA LEU A 164 -12.28 5.81 8.02
C LEU A 164 -11.33 6.15 6.85
N LEU A 165 -10.02 6.05 7.06
CA LEU A 165 -9.02 6.26 6.01
C LEU A 165 -9.20 5.29 4.85
N ARG A 166 -9.48 4.01 5.13
CA ARG A 166 -9.75 3.02 4.07
C ARG A 166 -10.88 3.49 3.15
N ASP A 167 -12.00 3.89 3.76
CA ASP A 167 -13.21 4.24 3.02
C ASP A 167 -13.02 5.55 2.26
N ALA A 168 -12.31 6.51 2.86
CA ALA A 168 -11.90 7.75 2.21
C ALA A 168 -10.99 7.48 0.99
N ILE A 169 -9.93 6.68 1.15
CA ILE A 169 -8.98 6.34 0.08
C ILE A 169 -9.70 5.62 -1.05
N LYS A 170 -10.56 4.64 -0.75
CA LYS A 170 -11.36 3.93 -1.76
C LYS A 170 -12.25 4.88 -2.56
N LYS A 171 -12.88 5.85 -1.89
CA LYS A 171 -13.74 6.84 -2.52
C LYS A 171 -12.95 7.81 -3.41
N VAL A 172 -11.87 8.39 -2.88
CA VAL A 172 -11.02 9.35 -3.59
C VAL A 172 -10.42 8.73 -4.85
N LEU A 173 -9.85 7.54 -4.73
CA LEU A 173 -9.20 6.84 -5.83
C LEU A 173 -10.20 6.06 -6.70
N GLN A 174 -11.49 6.06 -6.35
CA GLN A 174 -12.51 5.28 -7.05
C GLN A 174 -12.07 3.82 -7.27
N LEU A 175 -11.48 3.22 -6.24
CA LEU A 175 -10.94 1.87 -6.34
C LEU A 175 -12.08 0.90 -6.61
N PRO A 176 -11.87 -0.10 -7.49
CA PRO A 176 -12.89 -1.09 -7.74
C PRO A 176 -13.17 -1.90 -6.46
N PRO A 177 -14.40 -2.42 -6.25
CA PRO A 177 -14.78 -3.09 -5.00
C PRO A 177 -13.84 -4.24 -4.59
N GLN A 178 -13.27 -4.94 -5.57
CA GLN A 178 -12.33 -6.04 -5.40
C GLN A 178 -10.87 -5.61 -5.11
N ALA A 179 -10.55 -4.32 -5.17
CA ALA A 179 -9.21 -3.85 -4.86
C ALA A 179 -8.85 -4.19 -3.41
N SER A 180 -7.82 -5.01 -3.25
CA SER A 180 -7.26 -5.31 -1.93
C SER A 180 -6.46 -4.10 -1.44
N MET A 181 -6.63 -3.81 -0.16
CA MET A 181 -5.84 -2.83 0.56
C MET A 181 -5.32 -3.51 1.82
N GLU A 182 -4.04 -3.28 2.10
CA GLU A 182 -3.39 -3.83 3.28
C GLU A 182 -2.98 -2.69 4.20
N TYR A 183 -3.16 -2.89 5.50
CA TYR A 183 -2.68 -1.94 6.49
C TYR A 183 -1.49 -2.53 7.24
N LYS A 184 -0.47 -1.71 7.48
CA LYS A 184 0.67 -2.10 8.30
C LYS A 184 1.06 -0.98 9.26
N PRO A 185 0.93 -1.21 10.59
CA PRO A 185 1.49 -0.30 11.59
C PRO A 185 3.01 -0.17 11.44
N HIS A 186 3.53 1.04 11.68
CA HIS A 186 4.97 1.28 11.55
C HIS A 186 5.79 0.44 12.54
N GLN A 187 5.30 0.26 13.77
CA GLN A 187 5.96 -0.57 14.78
C GLN A 187 6.24 -2.01 14.31
N THR A 188 5.29 -2.62 13.59
CA THR A 188 5.45 -3.96 13.01
C THR A 188 6.47 -3.96 11.87
N SER A 189 6.53 -2.89 11.07
CA SER A 189 7.52 -2.75 9.99
C SER A 189 8.95 -2.71 10.49
N ILE A 190 9.18 -2.12 11.66
CA ILE A 190 10.50 -2.06 12.33
C ILE A 190 10.93 -3.46 12.75
N GLN A 191 10.05 -4.17 13.47
CA GLN A 191 10.30 -5.52 13.97
C GLN A 191 10.61 -6.48 12.83
N ASP A 192 9.85 -6.39 11.74
CA ASP A 192 10.05 -7.23 10.55
C ASP A 192 11.25 -6.82 9.68
N LYS A 193 11.85 -5.64 9.94
CA LYS A 193 12.77 -4.95 9.01
C LYS A 193 12.21 -4.89 7.58
N SER A 194 10.89 -4.76 7.44
CA SER A 194 10.21 -4.84 6.16
C SER A 194 9.02 -3.90 6.04
N SER A 195 9.02 -3.14 4.93
CA SER A 195 7.95 -2.23 4.56
C SER A 195 6.72 -2.91 3.95
N PHE A 196 6.87 -4.10 3.34
CA PHE A 196 5.81 -4.70 2.49
C PHE A 196 5.61 -6.21 2.68
N ARG A 197 6.36 -6.86 3.59
CA ARG A 197 6.13 -8.25 3.98
C ARG A 197 5.25 -8.31 5.24
N ASN A 198 4.62 -9.45 5.49
CA ASN A 198 3.77 -9.72 6.67
C ASN A 198 2.66 -8.67 6.86
N THR A 199 2.15 -8.14 5.76
CA THR A 199 1.07 -7.18 5.72
C THR A 199 -0.28 -7.90 5.86
N GLN A 200 -1.24 -7.26 6.52
CA GLN A 200 -2.57 -7.85 6.71
C GLN A 200 -3.55 -7.22 5.73
N VAL A 201 -4.18 -8.05 4.90
CA VAL A 201 -5.32 -7.63 4.09
C VAL A 201 -6.42 -7.22 5.05
N TRP A 202 -6.83 -5.97 4.98
CA TRP A 202 -7.77 -5.45 5.94
C TRP A 202 -9.17 -5.96 5.66
N LYS A 203 -9.79 -6.58 6.68
CA LYS A 203 -11.18 -7.02 6.64
C LYS A 203 -12.02 -6.19 7.63
N PRO A 204 -13.17 -5.62 7.21
CA PRO A 204 -14.13 -5.06 8.15
C PRO A 204 -14.69 -6.15 9.08
N LYS A 205 -15.03 -5.82 10.34
CA LYS A 205 -15.61 -6.77 11.33
C LYS A 205 -16.77 -7.60 10.77
N SER A 206 -17.58 -7.03 9.88
CA SER A 206 -18.73 -7.71 9.26
C SER A 206 -18.35 -8.89 8.34
N ALA A 207 -17.09 -8.98 7.90
CA ALA A 207 -16.58 -10.06 7.06
C ALA A 207 -15.98 -11.24 7.87
N GLU A 208 -15.65 -11.05 9.15
CA GLU A 208 -15.09 -12.10 10.02
C GLU A 208 -16.16 -13.08 10.55
N GLY A 209 -17.45 -12.75 10.41
CA GLY A 209 -18.57 -13.54 10.94
C GLY A 209 -19.33 -14.42 9.92
N ARG A 210 -18.93 -14.46 8.64
CA ARG A 210 -19.67 -15.22 7.60
C ARG A 210 -19.07 -16.57 7.22
N GLU A 211 -17.90 -16.94 7.76
CA GLU A 211 -17.27 -18.23 7.50
C GLU A 211 -17.22 -19.08 8.79
N ARG A 212 -18.38 -19.47 9.34
CA ARG A 212 -18.53 -20.61 10.26
C ARG A 212 -20.00 -20.86 10.63
N SER A 213 -20.76 -21.45 9.72
CA SER A 213 -21.86 -22.39 10.05
C SER A 213 -22.50 -22.93 8.78
N ASP A 214 -21.86 -23.90 8.12
CA ASP A 214 -22.61 -24.93 7.40
C ASP A 214 -21.75 -26.18 7.23
N SER A 215 -21.66 -26.93 8.33
CA SER A 215 -21.22 -28.32 8.32
C SER A 215 -21.91 -29.04 9.48
N ARG A 216 -23.24 -29.17 9.40
CA ARG A 216 -23.94 -30.26 10.09
C ARG A 216 -23.99 -31.42 9.12
N GLY A 217 -23.16 -32.43 9.40
CA GLY A 217 -23.07 -33.64 8.62
C GLY A 217 -24.39 -34.40 8.60
N GLU A 218 -24.78 -34.85 7.41
CA GLU A 218 -25.73 -35.94 7.25
C GLU A 218 -25.00 -37.27 7.49
N PRO A 219 -25.53 -38.17 8.34
CA PRO A 219 -24.98 -39.51 8.49
C PRO A 219 -25.51 -40.43 7.38
N THR A 220 -24.61 -40.95 6.55
CA THR A 220 -24.89 -42.05 5.61
C THR A 220 -25.23 -43.35 6.36
N PRO A 221 -26.31 -44.09 6.03
CA PRO A 221 -26.54 -45.41 6.60
C PRO A 221 -25.74 -46.48 5.85
N ARG A 222 -24.96 -47.26 6.61
CA ARG A 222 -24.37 -48.53 6.17
C ARG A 222 -25.45 -49.61 6.09
N ARG A 223 -25.44 -50.41 5.02
CA ARG A 223 -26.05 -51.74 5.03
C ARG A 223 -25.29 -52.68 4.10
N SER A 224 -24.84 -53.81 4.63
CA SER A 224 -24.25 -54.93 3.87
C SER A 224 -25.15 -56.17 3.94
N SER A 225 -24.94 -57.05 2.97
CA SER A 225 -25.42 -58.44 2.81
C SER A 225 -26.82 -58.67 2.22
N GLY A 226 -26.86 -59.57 1.21
CA GLY A 226 -28.11 -60.22 0.75
C GLY A 226 -28.24 -60.51 -0.75
N SER A 227 -27.48 -61.49 -1.25
CA SER A 227 -27.73 -62.45 -2.36
C SER A 227 -29.06 -62.45 -3.15
N ALA A 228 -28.91 -62.69 -4.48
CA ALA A 228 -29.68 -63.58 -5.38
C ALA A 228 -30.58 -63.01 -6.50
N TRP A 229 -30.21 -63.42 -7.73
CA TRP A 229 -31.03 -63.97 -8.84
C TRP A 229 -31.75 -63.07 -9.89
N THR A 230 -31.22 -63.18 -11.13
CA THR A 230 -31.89 -63.49 -12.44
C THR A 230 -32.86 -62.46 -13.05
N ASP A 231 -33.03 -62.23 -14.36
CA ASP A 231 -32.47 -62.67 -15.66
C ASP A 231 -33.03 -61.68 -16.72
N GLU A 232 -32.67 -61.85 -18.00
CA GLU A 232 -33.37 -61.40 -19.23
C GLU A 232 -33.17 -59.99 -19.79
N ARG A 233 -32.10 -59.87 -20.59
CA ARG A 233 -32.11 -59.69 -22.06
C ARG A 233 -33.37 -59.07 -22.72
N LYS A 234 -33.23 -57.87 -23.31
CA LYS A 234 -33.63 -57.61 -24.72
C LYS A 234 -33.02 -56.33 -25.30
N LYS A 235 -33.00 -56.30 -26.62
CA LYS A 235 -32.03 -55.70 -27.55
C LYS A 235 -32.75 -54.64 -28.40
N SER A 236 -32.18 -53.45 -28.59
CA SER A 236 -32.54 -52.46 -29.63
C SER A 236 -31.46 -51.36 -29.68
N ARG A 237 -30.42 -51.42 -30.51
CA ARG A 237 -30.26 -50.91 -31.92
C ARG A 237 -30.54 -49.40 -32.13
N GLY A 238 -29.54 -48.71 -32.69
CA GLY A 238 -29.56 -47.35 -33.30
C GLY A 238 -28.53 -46.42 -32.63
N ASP A 239 -27.25 -46.39 -33.02
CA ASP A 239 -26.60 -45.77 -34.19
C ASP A 239 -26.56 -44.22 -34.20
N LYS A 240 -25.36 -43.71 -34.56
CA LYS A 240 -24.97 -42.35 -35.03
C LYS A 240 -24.50 -41.27 -34.06
N SER A 241 -23.17 -41.22 -33.95
CA SER A 241 -22.27 -40.15 -34.44
C SER A 241 -22.45 -38.68 -34.00
N SER A 242 -21.36 -38.14 -33.45
CA SER A 242 -20.64 -36.91 -33.87
C SER A 242 -21.40 -35.57 -33.92
N TRP A 243 -21.09 -34.71 -32.96
CA TRP A 243 -21.03 -33.23 -33.08
C TRP A 243 -19.84 -32.79 -32.21
N ARG A 244 -18.69 -32.36 -32.75
CA ARG A 244 -18.34 -30.98 -33.14
C ARG A 244 -18.84 -29.92 -32.18
#